data_AF-A0A1L7D5K6-F1
#
_entry.id   AF-A0A1L7D5K6-F1
#
_cell.length_a   1.000
_cell.length_b   1.000
_cell.length_c   1.000
_cell.angle_alpha   90.00
_cell.angle_beta   90.00
_cell.angle_gamma   90.00
#
_symmetry.space_group_name_H-M   'P 1'
#
loop_
_entity.id
_entity.type
_entity.pdbx_description
1 polymer ?
#
loop_
_entity_poly.entity_id
_entity_poly.type
_entity_poly.pdbx_seq_one_letter_code
_entity_poly.pdbx_strand_id
1 'polypeptide(L)'
;MSRYADHPAPEALYLWNTRLTKIYLAELSFDFWRFLLSSHYQASIWPQVEKALKQKPNSRQQFEALVVIVYEMRNRCSHHESIVQQRDIACEVAHLDSVDSAIQMVANFIDPHAVIWIKDNSRVPAMRAQRP
;
A
#
# COMPACT_ATOMS: atom_id res chain seq x y z
N MET A 1 -1.37 -1.71 -30.63
CA MET A 1 -0.06 -2.35 -30.40
C MET A 1 0.91 -2.04 -31.56
N SER A 2 1.23 -0.77 -31.84
CA SER A 2 1.98 -0.43 -33.07
C SER A 2 2.84 0.83 -32.94
N ARG A 3 3.71 0.89 -31.93
CA ARG A 3 4.69 2.00 -31.82
C ARG A 3 6.10 1.63 -32.26
N TYR A 4 6.40 0.34 -32.38
CA TYR A 4 7.75 -0.18 -32.64
C TYR A 4 7.83 -1.22 -33.77
N ALA A 5 6.75 -1.40 -34.53
CA ALA A 5 6.64 -2.48 -35.53
C ALA A 5 7.67 -2.38 -36.66
N ASP A 6 8.07 -1.16 -37.03
CA ASP A 6 9.00 -0.89 -38.14
C ASP A 6 10.47 -0.84 -37.70
N HIS A 7 10.79 -1.17 -36.44
CA HIS A 7 12.17 -1.17 -35.94
C HIS A 7 12.87 -2.50 -36.29
N PRO A 8 14.17 -2.51 -36.65
CA PRO A 8 14.90 -3.75 -36.99
C PRO A 8 14.97 -4.78 -35.84
N ALA A 9 14.69 -4.37 -34.60
CA ALA A 9 14.56 -5.26 -33.44
C ALA A 9 13.44 -4.76 -32.51
N PRO A 10 12.15 -5.02 -32.83
CA PRO A 10 11.00 -4.53 -32.06
C PRO A 10 10.95 -5.14 -30.66
N GLU A 11 11.31 -6.41 -30.53
CA GLU A 11 11.29 -7.17 -29.29
C GLU A 11 12.29 -6.61 -28.27
N ALA A 12 13.50 -6.26 -28.71
CA ALA A 12 14.53 -5.67 -27.86
C ALA A 12 14.11 -4.31 -27.29
N LEU A 13 13.47 -3.46 -28.11
CA LEU A 13 12.90 -2.19 -27.66
C LEU A 13 11.75 -2.40 -26.67
N TYR A 14 10.92 -3.42 -26.89
CA TYR A 14 9.83 -3.74 -25.99
C TYR A 14 10.33 -4.20 -24.61
N LEU A 15 11.35 -5.06 -24.59
CA LEU A 15 12.00 -5.52 -23.37
C LEU A 15 12.70 -4.38 -22.63
N TRP A 16 13.39 -3.50 -23.38
CA TRP A 16 14.06 -2.33 -22.82
C TRP A 16 13.05 -1.35 -22.20
N ASN A 17 11.98 -1.02 -22.92
CA ASN A 17 10.92 -0.14 -22.44
C ASN A 17 10.20 -0.74 -21.22
N THR A 18 9.95 -2.05 -21.23
CA THR A 18 9.34 -2.76 -20.10
C THR A 18 10.23 -2.76 -18.87
N ARG A 19 11.53 -3.02 -19.04
CA ARG A 19 12.51 -2.99 -17.94
C ARG A 19 12.67 -1.59 -17.37
N LEU A 20 12.80 -0.57 -18.21
CA LEU A 20 12.90 0.81 -17.77
C LEU A 20 11.64 1.29 -17.07
N THR A 21 10.46 0.98 -17.61
CA THR A 21 9.20 1.35 -16.95
C THR A 21 9.09 0.67 -15.58
N LYS A 22 9.51 -0.60 -15.45
CA LYS A 22 9.53 -1.30 -14.15
C LYS A 22 10.49 -0.65 -13.15
N ILE A 23 11.72 -0.33 -13.56
CA ILE A 23 12.72 0.31 -12.70
C ILE A 23 12.22 1.69 -12.27
N TYR A 24 11.79 2.50 -13.23
CA TYR A 24 11.33 3.86 -12.97
C TYR A 24 10.10 3.90 -12.06
N LEU A 25 9.14 2.99 -12.26
CA LEU A 25 7.99 2.84 -11.35
C LEU A 25 8.45 2.42 -9.95
N ALA A 26 9.38 1.48 -9.83
CA ALA A 26 9.89 1.01 -8.54
C ALA A 26 10.68 2.09 -7.76
N GLU A 27 11.23 3.08 -8.45
CA GLU A 27 11.93 4.22 -7.83
C GLU A 27 10.99 5.35 -7.36
N LEU A 28 9.69 5.28 -7.67
CA LEU A 28 8.74 6.32 -7.25
C LEU A 28 8.51 6.28 -5.73
N SER A 29 8.41 7.47 -5.13
CA SER A 29 8.14 7.60 -3.70
C SER A 29 6.80 6.96 -3.33
N PHE A 30 6.68 6.54 -2.08
CA PHE A 30 5.44 5.93 -1.58
C PHE A 30 4.22 6.88 -1.71
N ASP A 31 4.46 8.20 -1.63
CA ASP A 31 3.45 9.25 -1.81
C ASP A 31 2.83 9.20 -3.21
N PHE A 32 3.63 8.92 -4.24
CA PHE A 32 3.15 8.75 -5.61
C PHE A 32 2.18 7.56 -5.69
N TRP A 33 2.60 6.40 -5.16
CA TRP A 33 1.80 5.18 -5.17
C TRP A 33 0.48 5.34 -4.43
N ARG A 34 0.47 6.06 -3.30
CA ARG A 34 -0.76 6.42 -2.58
C ARG A 34 -1.69 7.26 -3.46
N PHE A 35 -1.16 8.25 -4.17
CA PHE A 35 -1.98 9.17 -4.98
C PHE A 35 -2.67 8.48 -6.18
N LEU A 36 -2.08 7.41 -6.73
CA LEU A 36 -2.70 6.60 -7.78
C LEU A 36 -4.03 5.97 -7.38
N LEU A 37 -4.28 5.83 -6.07
CA LEU A 37 -5.53 5.29 -5.55
C LEU A 37 -6.63 6.34 -5.44
N SER A 38 -6.38 7.63 -5.69
CA SER A 38 -7.38 8.69 -5.57
C SER A 38 -8.54 8.57 -6.57
N SER A 39 -9.63 9.29 -6.29
CA SER A 39 -10.81 9.32 -7.18
C SER A 39 -10.47 9.80 -8.60
N HIS A 40 -9.42 10.63 -8.76
CA HIS A 40 -8.94 11.09 -10.05
C HIS A 40 -8.59 9.94 -11.01
N TYR A 41 -8.07 8.83 -10.49
CA TYR A 41 -7.67 7.66 -11.27
C TYR A 41 -8.68 6.50 -11.22
N GLN A 42 -9.91 6.76 -10.78
CA GLN A 42 -10.94 5.73 -10.67
C GLN A 42 -11.24 5.04 -12.01
N ALA A 43 -11.24 5.76 -13.14
CA ALA A 43 -11.54 5.16 -14.43
C ALA A 43 -10.33 4.44 -15.07
N SER A 44 -9.11 4.86 -14.75
CA SER A 44 -7.90 4.45 -15.46
C SER A 44 -7.05 3.42 -14.71
N ILE A 45 -6.86 3.60 -13.40
CA ILE A 45 -5.96 2.76 -12.59
C ILE A 45 -6.72 1.76 -11.73
N TRP A 46 -7.83 2.19 -11.11
CA TRP A 46 -8.57 1.33 -10.19
C TRP A 46 -8.98 -0.03 -10.78
N PRO A 47 -9.46 -0.16 -12.04
CA PRO A 47 -9.83 -1.47 -12.59
C PRO A 47 -8.66 -2.46 -12.65
N GLN A 48 -7.44 -1.95 -12.85
CA GLN A 48 -6.22 -2.79 -12.87
C GLN A 48 -5.81 -3.20 -11.47
N VAL A 49 -5.89 -2.27 -10.51
CA VAL A 49 -5.65 -2.56 -9.10
C VAL A 49 -6.64 -3.61 -8.60
N GLU A 50 -7.94 -3.37 -8.78
CA GLU A 50 -9.00 -4.29 -8.35
C GLU A 50 -8.83 -5.69 -8.94
N LYS A 51 -8.39 -5.78 -10.20
CA LYS A 51 -8.12 -7.07 -10.86
C LYS A 51 -6.92 -7.81 -10.26
N ALA A 52 -5.94 -7.09 -9.72
CA ALA A 52 -4.75 -7.68 -9.10
C ALA A 52 -4.98 -8.13 -7.66
N LEU A 53 -6.01 -7.61 -6.98
CA LEU A 53 -6.35 -7.99 -5.61
C LEU A 53 -6.95 -9.42 -5.57
N LYS A 54 -6.49 -10.24 -4.62
CA LYS A 54 -7.04 -11.58 -4.39
C LYS A 54 -8.38 -11.56 -3.67
N GLN A 55 -8.62 -10.55 -2.85
CA GLN A 55 -9.91 -10.29 -2.22
C GLN A 55 -10.39 -8.89 -2.59
N LYS A 56 -11.69 -8.76 -2.86
CA LYS A 56 -12.25 -7.49 -3.31
C LYS A 56 -12.71 -6.63 -2.14
N PRO A 57 -12.29 -5.36 -2.07
CA PRO A 57 -12.91 -4.39 -1.18
C PRO A 57 -14.32 -4.07 -1.67
N ASN A 58 -15.17 -3.55 -0.78
CA ASN A 58 -16.53 -3.13 -1.12
C ASN A 58 -16.52 -1.96 -2.11
N SER A 59 -15.49 -1.12 -2.05
CA SER A 59 -15.31 0.01 -2.96
C SER A 59 -13.86 0.47 -3.03
N ARG A 60 -13.54 1.22 -4.10
CA ARG A 60 -12.29 1.97 -4.22
C ARG A 60 -12.09 2.91 -3.03
N GLN A 61 -13.14 3.61 -2.59
CA GLN A 61 -13.06 4.53 -1.45
C GLN A 61 -12.64 3.80 -0.17
N GLN A 62 -13.19 2.60 0.09
CA GLN A 62 -12.82 1.80 1.24
C GLN A 62 -11.34 1.42 1.18
N PHE A 63 -10.88 0.91 0.03
CA PHE A 63 -9.48 0.53 -0.15
C PHE A 63 -8.55 1.73 0.03
N GLU A 64 -8.87 2.86 -0.61
CA GLU A 64 -8.10 4.09 -0.47
C GLU A 64 -8.02 4.55 0.99
N ALA A 65 -9.14 4.58 1.71
CA ALA A 65 -9.19 5.01 3.10
C ALA A 65 -8.28 4.16 4.00
N LEU A 66 -8.25 2.84 3.79
CA LEU A 66 -7.35 1.95 4.53
C LEU A 66 -5.89 2.24 4.19
N VAL A 67 -5.56 2.45 2.90
CA VAL A 67 -4.20 2.79 2.49
C VAL A 67 -3.75 4.16 3.02
N VAL A 68 -4.67 5.14 3.19
CA VAL A 68 -4.37 6.41 3.89
C VAL A 68 -3.88 6.17 5.30
N ILE A 69 -4.62 5.38 6.07
CA ILE A 69 -4.30 5.13 7.48
C ILE A 69 -2.88 4.53 7.60
N VAL A 70 -2.57 3.54 6.76
CA VAL A 70 -1.24 2.92 6.71
C VAL A 70 -0.17 3.92 6.28
N TYR A 71 -0.47 4.74 5.27
CA TYR A 71 0.42 5.76 4.74
C TYR A 71 0.77 6.83 5.78
N GLU A 72 -0.22 7.38 6.47
CA GLU A 72 -0.02 8.41 7.50
C GLU A 72 0.84 7.86 8.63
N MET A 73 0.56 6.64 9.09
CA MET A 73 1.39 5.98 10.11
C MET A 73 2.84 5.80 9.63
N ARG A 74 3.03 5.29 8.41
CA ARG A 74 4.37 5.12 7.83
C ARG A 74 5.11 6.47 7.75
N ASN A 75 4.43 7.54 7.37
CA ASN A 75 5.04 8.86 7.26
C ASN A 75 5.47 9.41 8.61
N ARG A 76 4.64 9.27 9.65
CA ARG A 76 5.02 9.61 11.04
C ARG A 76 6.28 8.86 11.47
N CYS A 77 6.35 7.55 11.20
CA CYS A 77 7.54 6.75 11.47
C CYS A 77 8.78 7.30 10.74
N SER A 78 8.65 7.64 9.45
CA SER A 78 9.79 8.16 8.67
C SER A 78 10.26 9.54 9.12
N HIS A 79 9.34 10.37 9.64
CA HIS A 79 9.66 11.67 10.22
C HIS A 79 10.12 11.59 11.69
N HIS A 80 10.22 10.38 12.27
CA HIS A 80 10.53 10.17 13.68
C HIS A 80 9.57 10.92 14.62
N GLU A 81 8.31 11.09 14.20
CA GLU A 81 7.27 11.67 15.03
C GLU A 81 6.85 10.68 16.12
N SER A 82 6.47 11.20 17.28
CA SER A 82 5.99 10.35 18.37
C SER A 82 4.71 9.64 17.95
N ILE A 83 4.74 8.31 17.95
CA ILE A 83 3.56 7.45 17.76
C ILE A 83 2.67 7.51 19.03
N VAL A 84 3.32 7.61 20.18
CA VAL A 84 2.71 7.58 21.51
C VAL A 84 2.23 8.98 21.89
N GLN A 85 0.96 9.11 22.24
CA GLN A 85 0.29 10.31 22.74
C GLN A 85 0.00 10.15 24.24
N GLN A 86 0.80 10.81 25.08
CA GLN A 86 0.73 10.65 26.55
C GLN A 86 -0.54 11.20 27.21
N ARG A 87 -1.33 12.01 26.51
CA ARG A 87 -2.47 12.74 27.09
C ARG A 87 -3.78 11.96 27.05
N ASP A 88 -3.92 11.01 26.13
CA ASP A 88 -5.13 10.21 25.96
C ASP A 88 -4.77 8.80 25.48
N ILE A 89 -4.55 7.90 26.45
CA ILE A 89 -4.15 6.51 26.20
C ILE A 89 -5.26 5.77 25.43
N ALA A 90 -6.53 6.04 25.72
CA ALA A 90 -7.64 5.35 25.07
C ALA A 90 -7.74 5.73 23.59
N CYS A 91 -7.62 7.02 23.27
CA CYS A 91 -7.59 7.49 21.88
C CYS A 91 -6.39 6.92 21.12
N GLU A 92 -5.21 6.88 21.76
CA GLU A 92 -4.02 6.30 21.13
C GLU A 92 -4.17 4.81 20.86
N VAL A 93 -4.67 4.03 21.83
CA VAL A 93 -4.92 2.59 21.66
C VAL A 93 -5.88 2.37 20.51
N ALA A 94 -6.99 3.10 20.45
CA ALA A 94 -7.96 3.01 19.37
C ALA A 94 -7.35 3.39 18.00
N HIS A 95 -6.50 4.42 17.95
CA HIS A 95 -5.77 4.78 16.74
C HIS A 95 -4.84 3.66 16.28
N LEU A 96 -4.03 3.10 17.18
CA LEU A 96 -3.13 2.00 16.85
C LEU A 96 -3.87 0.72 16.43
N ASP A 97 -5.03 0.45 17.02
CA ASP A 97 -5.90 -0.66 16.60
C ASP A 97 -6.48 -0.43 15.21
N SER A 98 -6.86 0.82 14.88
CA SER A 98 -7.32 1.16 13.53
C SER A 98 -6.21 1.01 12.49
N VAL A 99 -4.97 1.33 12.85
CA VAL A 99 -3.80 1.15 11.98
C VAL A 99 -3.51 -0.35 11.77
N ASP A 100 -3.49 -1.15 12.83
CA ASP A 100 -3.28 -2.60 12.71
C ASP A 100 -4.38 -3.23 11.86
N SER A 101 -5.64 -2.90 12.12
CA SER A 101 -6.78 -3.35 11.32
C SER A 101 -6.63 -2.96 9.83
N ALA A 102 -6.21 -1.72 9.55
CA ALA A 102 -5.97 -1.27 8.18
C ALA A 102 -4.86 -2.07 7.48
N ILE A 103 -3.75 -2.35 8.16
CA ILE A 103 -2.66 -3.18 7.63
C ILE A 103 -3.19 -4.60 7.32
N GLN A 104 -3.92 -5.21 8.26
CA GLN A 104 -4.47 -6.56 8.09
C GLN A 104 -5.48 -6.61 6.92
N MET A 105 -6.35 -5.61 6.79
CA MET A 105 -7.32 -5.55 5.70
C MET A 105 -6.65 -5.34 4.34
N VAL A 106 -5.71 -4.40 4.23
CA VAL A 106 -4.96 -4.16 2.98
C VAL A 106 -4.16 -5.39 2.60
N ALA A 107 -3.47 -6.02 3.55
CA ALA A 107 -2.76 -7.27 3.32
C ALA A 107 -3.71 -8.37 2.83
N ASN A 108 -4.91 -8.50 3.42
CA ASN A 108 -5.89 -9.51 3.01
C ASN A 108 -6.40 -9.29 1.57
N PHE A 109 -6.59 -8.03 1.16
CA PHE A 109 -6.96 -7.70 -0.21
C PHE A 109 -5.86 -8.08 -1.20
N ILE A 110 -4.59 -7.84 -0.85
CA ILE A 110 -3.44 -8.18 -1.70
C ILE A 110 -3.25 -9.70 -1.73
N ASP A 111 -3.10 -10.33 -0.58
CA ASP A 111 -2.91 -11.76 -0.43
C ASP A 111 -3.27 -12.23 0.99
N PRO A 112 -4.26 -13.13 1.17
CA PRO A 112 -4.56 -13.69 2.50
C PRO A 112 -3.37 -14.34 3.19
N HIS A 113 -2.40 -14.88 2.44
CA HIS A 113 -1.17 -15.41 3.03
C HIS A 113 -0.27 -14.32 3.63
N ALA A 114 -0.32 -13.09 3.12
CA ALA A 114 0.43 -11.98 3.68
C ALA A 114 -0.06 -11.61 5.09
N VAL A 115 -1.37 -11.69 5.35
CA VAL A 115 -1.97 -11.48 6.68
C VAL A 115 -1.37 -12.45 7.70
N ILE A 116 -1.35 -13.74 7.35
CA ILE A 116 -0.82 -14.80 8.21
C ILE A 116 0.65 -14.55 8.48
N TRP A 117 1.43 -14.30 7.42
CA TRP A 117 2.86 -14.03 7.57
C TRP A 117 3.15 -12.79 8.43
N ILE A 118 2.40 -11.70 8.26
CA ILE A 118 2.54 -10.49 9.08
C ILE A 118 2.25 -10.80 10.55
N LYS A 119 1.17 -11.53 10.85
CA LYS A 119 0.81 -11.88 12.23
C LYS A 119 1.90 -12.73 12.88
N ASP A 120 2.43 -13.72 12.16
CA ASP A 120 3.43 -14.65 12.70
C ASP A 120 4.81 -14.01 12.90
N ASN A 121 5.12 -12.94 12.16
CA ASN A 121 6.44 -12.29 12.19
C ASN A 121 6.44 -10.92 12.89
N SER A 122 5.28 -10.34 13.19
CA SER A 122 5.19 -9.02 13.81
C SER A 122 5.41 -9.07 15.33
N ARG A 123 6.34 -8.24 15.81
CA ARG A 123 6.58 -8.02 17.25
C ARG A 123 5.69 -6.93 17.85
N VAL A 124 4.97 -6.17 17.01
CA VAL A 124 4.19 -4.99 17.43
C VAL A 124 3.12 -5.34 18.48
N PRO A 125 2.31 -6.41 18.34
CA PRO A 125 1.31 -6.75 19.36
C PRO A 125 1.94 -7.02 20.74
N ALA A 126 3.04 -7.77 20.79
CA ALA A 126 3.74 -8.07 22.03
C ALA A 126 4.35 -6.81 22.67
N MET A 127 4.90 -5.89 21.87
CA MET A 127 5.42 -4.62 22.37
C MET A 127 4.30 -3.71 22.89
N ARG A 128 3.14 -3.68 22.24
CA ARG A 128 1.97 -2.92 22.69
C ARG A 128 1.44 -3.42 24.03
N ALA A 129 1.44 -4.75 24.25
CA ALA A 129 1.01 -5.35 25.51
C ALA A 129 1.94 -5.07 26.70
N GLN A 130 3.20 -4.69 26.43
CA GLN A 130 4.20 -4.33 27.45
C GLN A 130 4.16 -2.84 27.83
N ARG A 131 3.23 -2.08 27.26
CA ARG A 131 3.11 -0.66 27.56
C ARG A 131 2.62 -0.47 29.02
N PRO A 132 3.34 0.33 29.84
CA PRO A 132 2.93 0.64 31.22
C PRO A 132 1.61 1.40 31.30
#